data_AF-A0AA36NGY2-F1
#
_entry.id   AF-A0AA36NGY2-F1
#
_cell.length_a   1.000
_cell.length_b   1.000
_cell.length_c   1.000
_cell.angle_alpha   90.00
_cell.angle_beta   90.00
_cell.angle_gamma   90.00
#
_symmetry.space_group_name_H-M   'P 1'
#
loop_
_entity.id
_entity.type
_entity.pdbx_description
1 polymer ?
#
loop_
_entity_poly.entity_id
_entity_poly.type
_entity_poly.pdbx_seq_one_letter_code
_entity_poly.pdbx_strand_id
1 'polypeptide(L)'
;MMASIGLVGQHFLKFPGFEQSPAGFSVMGRGEGVLGFFGIFLLCALLELAWREEPGSDREPGNYGDPFGVNMYNDEMRMKELNNGRMAMISVLGIFAAEMATGKDAIQQFGF
;
A
#
# COMPACT_ATOMS: atom_id res chain seq x y z
N MET A 1 -1.35 -0.75 -5.05
CA MET A 1 -2.48 -1.60 -4.61
C MET A 1 -2.54 -1.74 -3.10
N MET A 2 -1.49 -2.20 -2.41
CA MET A 2 -1.52 -2.32 -0.94
C MET A 2 -1.75 -0.97 -0.21
N ALA A 3 -1.16 0.11 -0.73
CA ALA A 3 -1.35 1.46 -0.19
C ALA A 3 -2.81 1.93 -0.22
N SER A 4 -3.57 1.67 -1.30
CA SER A 4 -4.98 2.07 -1.36
C SER A 4 -5.85 1.33 -0.35
N ILE A 5 -5.54 0.05 -0.08
CA ILE A 5 -6.22 -0.72 0.97
C ILE A 5 -5.89 -0.15 2.35
N GLY A 6 -4.63 0.18 2.60
CA GLY A 6 -4.20 0.82 3.85
C GLY A 6 -4.87 2.18 4.09
N LEU A 7 -5.02 3.01 3.05
CA LEU A 7 -5.67 4.32 3.15
C LEU A 7 -7.18 4.26 3.43
N VAL A 8 -7.84 3.16 3.06
CA VAL A 8 -9.24 2.89 3.44
C VAL A 8 -9.29 2.23 4.83
N GLY A 9 -8.38 1.30 5.11
CA GLY A 9 -8.32 0.55 6.36
C GLY A 9 -7.97 1.38 7.59
N GLN A 10 -7.14 2.42 7.44
CA GLN A 10 -6.73 3.32 8.55
C GLN A 10 -7.89 3.98 9.29
N HIS A 11 -9.06 4.11 8.63
CA HIS A 11 -10.26 4.66 9.24
C HIS A 11 -10.91 3.68 10.23
N PHE A 12 -10.82 2.37 9.97
CA PHE A 12 -11.49 1.34 10.75
C PHE A 12 -10.57 0.61 11.74
N LEU A 13 -9.30 0.47 11.40
CA LEU A 13 -8.32 -0.27 12.20
C LEU A 13 -7.20 0.68 12.62
N LYS A 14 -7.24 1.11 13.89
CA LYS A 14 -6.13 1.80 14.55
C LYS A 14 -5.36 0.79 15.38
N PHE A 15 -4.04 0.76 15.24
CA PHE A 15 -3.21 -0.14 16.04
C PHE A 15 -3.20 0.28 17.51
N PRO A 16 -3.25 -0.67 18.46
CA PRO A 16 -3.14 -0.39 19.89
C PRO A 16 -1.77 0.26 20.16
N GLY A 17 -1.77 1.54 20.51
CA GLY A 17 -0.57 2.39 20.61
C GLY A 17 -0.52 3.59 19.67
N PHE A 18 -1.43 3.68 18.68
CA PHE A 18 -1.58 4.79 17.73
C PHE A 18 -3.02 5.39 17.73
N GLU A 19 -3.81 5.11 18.77
CA GLU A 19 -5.25 5.41 18.81
C GLU A 19 -5.58 6.90 18.71
N GLN A 20 -4.67 7.78 19.17
CA GLN A 20 -4.84 9.23 19.13
C GLN A 20 -4.43 9.87 17.80
N SER A 21 -3.76 9.12 16.93
CA SER A 21 -3.34 9.66 15.63
C SER A 21 -4.56 9.83 14.71
N PRO A 22 -4.67 10.95 13.96
CA PRO A 22 -5.69 11.13 12.94
C PRO A 22 -5.57 9.99 11.92
N ALA A 23 -6.61 9.68 11.14
CA ALA A 23 -6.33 8.92 9.93
C ALA A 23 -5.81 9.89 8.85
N GLY A 24 -5.24 9.36 7.78
CA GLY A 24 -4.84 10.11 6.59
C GLY A 24 -3.43 10.71 6.65
N PHE A 25 -3.13 11.54 5.64
CA PHE A 25 -1.83 12.18 5.45
C PHE A 25 -1.39 13.07 6.63
N SER A 26 -2.33 13.51 7.46
CA SER A 26 -2.07 14.37 8.63
C SER A 26 -1.26 13.68 9.75
N VAL A 27 -1.13 12.35 9.71
CA VAL A 27 -0.30 11.55 10.64
C VAL A 27 1.20 11.86 10.47
N MET A 28 1.63 12.28 9.28
CA MET A 28 3.04 12.55 8.99
C MET A 28 3.62 13.72 9.80
N GLY A 29 2.75 14.61 10.31
CA GLY A 29 3.14 15.71 11.19
C GLY A 29 3.25 15.36 12.68
N ARG A 30 2.90 14.13 13.08
CA ARG A 30 3.00 13.67 14.48
C ARG A 30 4.22 12.77 14.68
N GLY A 31 4.87 12.91 15.83
CA GLY A 31 6.05 12.11 16.20
C GLY A 31 5.79 10.60 16.20
N GLU A 32 4.57 10.19 16.51
CA GLU A 32 4.12 8.79 16.42
C GLU A 32 4.18 8.27 14.97
N GLY A 33 3.61 9.02 14.02
CA GLY A 33 3.59 8.66 12.60
C GLY A 33 4.98 8.49 11.99
N VAL A 34 5.93 9.33 12.41
CA VAL A 34 7.32 9.25 11.96
C VAL A 34 7.99 7.97 12.43
N LEU A 35 7.77 7.55 13.69
CA LEU A 35 8.31 6.29 14.22
C LEU A 35 7.73 5.08 13.49
N GLY A 36 6.42 5.08 13.20
CA GLY A 36 5.77 4.04 12.42
C GLY A 36 6.32 3.94 11.00
N PHE A 37 6.54 5.10 10.34
CA PHE A 37 7.15 5.15 9.01
C PHE A 37 8.56 4.56 9.01
N PHE A 38 9.42 4.94 9.96
CA PHE A 38 10.76 4.37 10.06
C PHE A 38 10.75 2.86 10.31
N GLY A 39 9.83 2.36 11.15
CA GLY A 39 9.66 0.93 11.39
C GLY A 39 9.28 0.16 10.11
N ILE A 40 8.29 0.65 9.36
CA ILE A 40 7.86 0.05 8.10
C ILE A 40 8.98 0.16 7.05
N PHE A 41 9.66 1.30 6.97
CA PHE A 41 10.77 1.50 6.03
C PHE A 41 11.90 0.49 6.27
N LEU A 42 12.28 0.26 7.52
CA LEU A 42 13.31 -0.69 7.89
C LEU A 42 12.87 -2.14 7.58
N LEU A 43 11.61 -2.47 7.87
CA LEU A 43 11.03 -3.76 7.50
C LEU A 43 11.03 -3.98 5.99
N CYS A 44 10.62 -2.99 5.19
CA CYS A 44 10.69 -3.04 3.73
C CYS A 44 12.14 -3.22 3.25
N ALA A 45 13.11 -2.51 3.85
CA ALA A 45 14.52 -2.66 3.50
C ALA A 45 15.05 -4.07 3.78
N LEU A 46 14.63 -4.70 4.89
CA LEU A 46 15.00 -6.09 5.19
C LEU A 46 14.33 -7.09 4.23
N LEU A 47 13.06 -6.88 3.88
CA LEU A 47 12.36 -7.73 2.92
C LEU A 47 12.97 -7.63 1.53
N GLU A 48 13.30 -6.41 1.08
CA GLU A 48 13.98 -6.17 -0.20
C GLU A 48 15.35 -6.86 -0.25
N LEU A 49 16.08 -6.87 0.87
CA LEU A 49 17.37 -7.57 0.94
C LEU A 49 17.20 -9.10 0.95
N ALA A 50 16.16 -9.62 1.61
CA ALA A 50 15.88 -11.05 1.70
C ALA A 50 15.31 -11.65 0.40
N TRP A 51 14.52 -10.88 -0.36
CA TRP A 51 13.90 -11.26 -1.63
C TRP A 51 14.45 -10.49 -2.82
N ARG A 52 15.73 -10.13 -2.77
CA ARG A 52 16.37 -9.41 -3.88
C ARG A 52 16.39 -10.27 -5.14
N GLU A 53 15.85 -9.74 -6.23
CA GLU A 53 16.00 -10.34 -7.56
C GLU A 53 17.49 -10.32 -7.97
N GLU A 54 18.03 -11.48 -8.34
CA GLU A 54 19.39 -11.59 -8.85
C GLU A 54 19.43 -11.12 -10.31
N PRO A 55 20.33 -10.19 -10.69
CA PRO A 55 20.45 -9.74 -12.07
C PRO A 55 21.00 -10.88 -12.93
N GLY A 56 20.10 -11.57 -13.65
CA GLY A 56 20.45 -12.67 -14.56
C GLY A 56 19.62 -13.94 -14.43
N SER A 57 18.65 -14.00 -13.51
CA SER A 57 17.67 -15.09 -13.52
C SER A 57 16.69 -14.91 -14.67
N ASP A 58 16.43 -15.96 -15.46
CA ASP A 58 15.46 -16.07 -16.56
C ASP A 58 13.98 -15.96 -16.10
N ARG A 59 13.77 -15.31 -14.95
CA ARG A 59 12.46 -15.13 -14.30
C ARG A 59 11.93 -13.76 -14.70
N GLU A 60 10.71 -13.75 -15.20
CA GLU A 60 10.03 -12.50 -15.49
C GLU A 60 9.83 -11.67 -14.20
N PRO A 61 10.03 -10.34 -14.25
CA PRO A 61 9.86 -9.48 -13.08
C PRO A 61 8.51 -9.72 -12.39
N GLY A 62 8.54 -9.99 -11.09
CA GLY A 62 7.34 -10.30 -10.30
C GLY A 62 6.95 -11.78 -10.22
N ASN A 63 7.70 -12.69 -10.86
CA ASN A 63 7.50 -14.14 -10.72
C ASN A 63 8.34 -14.70 -9.55
N TYR A 64 7.78 -14.64 -8.34
CA TYR A 64 8.41 -15.16 -7.11
C TYR A 64 8.13 -16.66 -6.86
N GLY A 65 7.55 -17.35 -7.84
CA GLY A 65 7.04 -18.71 -7.70
C GLY A 65 5.70 -18.73 -6.98
N ASP A 66 4.68 -19.33 -7.58
CA ASP A 66 3.31 -19.41 -7.03
C ASP A 66 3.31 -20.17 -5.69
N PRO A 67 3.20 -19.51 -4.52
CA PRO A 67 3.26 -20.19 -3.22
C PRO A 67 2.01 -21.04 -2.97
N PHE A 68 0.92 -20.68 -3.66
CA PHE A 68 -0.39 -21.32 -3.58
C PHE A 68 -0.63 -22.36 -4.69
N GLY A 69 0.31 -22.58 -5.60
CA GLY A 69 0.24 -23.64 -6.62
C GLY A 69 -0.97 -23.56 -7.55
N VAL A 70 -1.59 -22.37 -7.66
CA VAL A 70 -2.84 -22.18 -8.41
C VAL A 70 -2.66 -22.12 -9.93
N ASN A 71 -1.44 -22.28 -10.46
CA ASN A 71 -1.11 -22.32 -11.90
C ASN A 71 -1.88 -21.25 -12.69
N MET A 72 -1.89 -20.03 -12.13
CA MET A 72 -2.72 -18.93 -12.58
C MET A 72 -1.91 -17.91 -13.40
N TYR A 73 -0.73 -18.33 -13.87
CA TYR A 73 0.17 -17.58 -14.73
C TYR A 73 -0.29 -17.60 -16.19
N ASN A 74 -1.50 -17.08 -16.44
CA ASN A 74 -2.01 -16.84 -17.79
C ASN A 74 -1.87 -15.36 -18.15
N ASP A 75 -1.59 -15.06 -19.41
CA ASP A 75 -1.46 -13.67 -19.89
C ASP A 75 -2.69 -12.82 -19.58
N GLU A 76 -3.88 -13.41 -19.58
CA GLU A 76 -5.12 -12.73 -19.23
C GLU A 76 -5.15 -12.23 -17.77
N MET A 77 -4.58 -13.01 -16.84
CA MET A 77 -4.52 -12.64 -15.42
C MET A 77 -3.55 -11.48 -15.22
N ARG A 78 -2.39 -11.51 -15.90
CA ARG A 78 -1.39 -10.45 -15.87
C ARG A 78 -1.95 -9.12 -16.38
N MET A 79 -2.69 -9.15 -17.49
CA MET A 79 -3.31 -7.95 -18.04
C MET A 79 -4.38 -7.38 -17.10
N LYS A 80 -5.15 -8.23 -16.42
CA LYS A 80 -6.11 -7.81 -15.38
C LYS A 80 -5.42 -7.19 -14.18
N GLU A 81 -4.35 -7.80 -13.67
CA GLU A 81 -3.54 -7.25 -12.57
C GLU A 81 -2.92 -5.91 -12.92
N LEU A 82 -2.37 -5.76 -14.13
CA LEU A 82 -1.78 -4.51 -14.58
C LEU A 82 -2.82 -3.39 -14.67
N ASN A 83 -4.01 -3.69 -15.21
CA ASN A 83 -5.09 -2.71 -15.31
C ASN A 83 -5.60 -2.29 -13.92
N ASN A 84 -5.78 -3.24 -13.01
CA ASN A 84 -6.14 -2.96 -11.62
C ASN A 84 -5.04 -2.18 -10.89
N GLY A 85 -3.77 -2.46 -11.18
CA GLY A 85 -2.63 -1.72 -10.65
C GLY A 85 -2.63 -0.25 -11.08
N ARG A 86 -2.91 0.02 -12.36
CA ARG A 86 -3.04 1.40 -12.88
C ARG A 86 -4.19 2.14 -12.22
N MET A 87 -5.35 1.49 -12.12
CA MET A 87 -6.50 2.06 -11.43
C MET A 87 -6.17 2.36 -9.96
N ALA A 88 -5.53 1.43 -9.26
CA ALA A 88 -5.14 1.64 -7.87
C ALA A 88 -4.14 2.79 -7.69
N MET A 89 -3.19 2.99 -8.62
CA MET A 89 -2.29 4.15 -8.58
C MET A 89 -3.05 5.47 -8.71
N ILE A 90 -4.02 5.53 -9.62
CA ILE A 90 -4.90 6.72 -9.79
C ILE A 90 -5.76 6.93 -8.54
N SER A 91 -6.31 5.86 -7.96
CA SER A 91 -7.11 5.94 -6.73
C SER A 91 -6.31 6.48 -5.55
N VAL A 92 -5.05 6.07 -5.36
CA VAL A 92 -4.18 6.61 -4.30
C VAL A 92 -3.96 8.11 -4.50
N LEU A 93 -3.68 8.56 -5.72
CA LEU A 93 -3.52 9.98 -6.02
C LEU A 93 -4.81 10.77 -5.78
N GLY A 94 -5.97 10.20 -6.13
CA GLY A 94 -7.27 10.81 -5.86
C GLY A 94 -7.54 10.96 -4.36
N ILE A 95 -7.24 9.93 -3.57
CA ILE A 95 -7.36 9.97 -2.10
C ILE A 95 -6.47 11.07 -1.53
N PHE A 96 -5.20 11.15 -1.95
CA PHE A 96 -4.29 12.20 -1.47
C PHE A 96 -4.74 13.61 -1.86
N ALA A 97 -5.15 13.82 -3.12
CA ALA A 97 -5.65 15.12 -3.57
C ALA A 97 -6.88 15.56 -2.78
N ALA A 98 -7.78 14.62 -2.47
CA ALA A 98 -9.00 14.91 -1.73
C ALA A 98 -8.73 15.11 -0.23
N GLU A 99 -7.81 14.36 0.38
CA GLU A 99 -7.34 14.60 1.76
C GLU A 99 -6.71 15.99 1.89
N MET A 100 -5.88 16.41 0.92
CA MET A 100 -5.28 17.74 0.91
C MET A 100 -6.32 18.86 0.73
N ALA A 101 -7.32 18.66 -0.13
CA ALA A 101 -8.33 19.68 -0.43
C ALA A 101 -9.37 19.82 0.69
N THR A 102 -9.74 18.72 1.35
CA THR A 102 -10.84 18.70 2.34
C THR A 102 -10.37 18.61 3.78
N GLY A 103 -9.14 18.18 4.03
CA GLY A 103 -8.61 17.89 5.36
C GLY A 103 -9.31 16.72 6.06
N LYS A 104 -10.12 15.94 5.33
CA LYS A 104 -10.90 14.80 5.82
C LYS A 104 -10.36 13.51 5.25
N ASP A 105 -10.45 12.45 6.04
CA ASP A 105 -10.02 11.10 5.64
C ASP A 105 -10.77 10.57 4.43
N ALA A 106 -10.14 9.62 3.73
CA ALA A 106 -10.67 8.98 2.53
C ALA A 106 -12.14 8.50 2.65
N ILE A 107 -12.54 8.01 3.83
CA ILE A 107 -13.93 7.56 4.10
C ILE A 107 -14.81 8.71 4.57
N GLN A 108 -14.25 9.64 5.34
CA GLN A 108 -14.97 10.81 5.86
C GLN A 108 -15.41 11.76 4.73
N GLN A 109 -14.76 11.71 3.57
CA GLN A 109 -15.20 12.40 2.35
C GLN A 109 -16.54 11.88 1.81
N PHE A 110 -16.89 10.61 2.06
CA PHE A 110 -18.19 10.04 1.68
C PHE A 110 -19.32 10.39 2.65
N GLY A 111 -19.05 11.22 3.68
CA GLY A 111 -20.07 11.70 4.62
C GLY A 111 -20.31 10.78 5.82
N PHE A 112 -19.42 9.83 6.08
CA PHE A 112 -19.38 9.02 7.31
C PHE A 112 -18.46 9.62 8.38
#